data_AF-A0A3D9ZTH0-F1
#
_entry.id   AF-A0A3D9ZTH0-F1
#
_cell.length_a   1.000
_cell.length_b   1.000
_cell.length_c   1.000
_cell.angle_alpha   90.00
_cell.angle_beta   90.00
_cell.angle_gamma   90.00
#
_symmetry.space_group_name_H-M   'P 1'
#
loop_
_entity.id
_entity.type
_entity.pdbx_description
1 polymer ?
#
loop_
_entity_poly.entity_id
_entity_poly.type
_entity_poly.pdbx_seq_one_letter_code
_entity_poly.pdbx_strand_id
1 'polypeptide(L)'
;MAPKAYRELGDDRAAVWDRFYAQFDFRPSMTRFPAIKEPAPSVTWSLAALDDDPGYGRLDHLTDVVHAGLTMASANGPILALDWQHTCYEVWPGRIGPDTVDPPGSPGWPLSPYPDGDYYIYLAEDFRFGTFGHPWEHSLCVFGTELLRSTEAALHDLLGRPIRRDGSVSPEI
;
A
#
# COMPACT_ATOMS: atom_id res chain seq x y z
N MET A 1 21.67 -11.49 16.02
CA MET A 1 20.49 -11.25 15.16
C MET A 1 20.45 -9.78 14.82
N ALA A 2 20.03 -9.41 13.61
CA ALA A 2 19.66 -8.03 13.30
C ALA A 2 18.36 -7.67 14.05
N PRO A 3 18.06 -6.38 14.31
CA PRO A 3 16.71 -5.98 14.68
C PRO A 3 15.75 -6.30 13.52
N LYS A 4 14.50 -6.67 13.84
CA LYS A 4 13.45 -6.86 12.84
C LYS A 4 13.19 -5.56 12.06
N ALA A 5 12.76 -5.71 10.82
CA ALA A 5 12.38 -4.58 9.96
C ALA A 5 11.01 -3.97 10.32
N TYR A 6 10.28 -4.57 11.26
CA TYR A 6 9.00 -4.07 11.78
C TYR A 6 8.84 -4.32 13.29
N ARG A 7 7.81 -3.71 13.87
CA ARG A 7 7.23 -4.04 15.18
C ARG A 7 5.72 -3.95 15.11
N GLU A 8 5.00 -4.72 15.93
CA GLU A 8 3.55 -4.56 16.07
C GLU A 8 3.21 -3.17 16.61
N LEU A 9 2.16 -2.56 16.06
CA LEU A 9 1.60 -1.30 16.52
C LEU A 9 0.68 -1.56 17.72
N GLY A 10 1.11 -1.10 18.90
CA GLY A 10 0.43 -1.30 20.18
C GLY A 10 -0.81 -0.43 20.38
N ASP A 11 -0.96 0.12 21.59
CA ASP A 11 -2.16 0.85 22.02
C ASP A 11 -2.57 2.02 21.09
N ASP A 12 -1.59 2.67 20.46
CA ASP A 12 -1.79 3.76 19.49
C ASP A 12 -2.56 3.35 18.22
N ARG A 13 -2.69 2.05 17.93
CA ARG A 13 -3.41 1.50 16.76
C ARG A 13 -4.82 2.08 16.62
N ALA A 14 -5.55 2.29 17.72
CA ALA A 14 -6.88 2.87 17.69
C ALA A 14 -6.87 4.32 17.18
N ALA A 15 -5.97 5.16 17.71
CA ALA A 15 -5.83 6.55 17.30
C ALA A 15 -5.35 6.70 15.84
N VAL A 16 -4.50 5.78 15.37
CA VAL A 16 -4.09 5.71 13.96
C VAL A 16 -5.27 5.40 13.05
N TRP A 17 -6.13 4.43 13.39
CA TRP A 17 -7.35 4.15 12.63
C TRP A 17 -8.36 5.29 12.69
N ASP A 18 -8.66 5.86 13.86
CA ASP A 18 -9.57 7.00 13.99
C ASP A 18 -9.13 8.18 13.10
N ARG A 19 -7.82 8.46 13.09
CA ARG A 19 -7.23 9.46 12.19
C ARG A 19 -7.37 9.06 10.72
N PHE A 20 -7.19 7.79 10.36
CA PHE A 20 -7.33 7.31 8.98
C PHE A 20 -8.78 7.46 8.48
N TYR A 21 -9.74 7.03 9.29
CA TYR A 21 -11.17 7.21 9.05
C TYR A 21 -11.53 8.69 8.85
N ALA A 22 -11.03 9.59 9.71
CA ALA A 22 -11.31 11.02 9.61
C ALA A 22 -10.60 11.72 8.43
N GLN A 23 -9.33 11.40 8.15
CA GLN A 23 -8.51 12.11 7.15
C GLN A 23 -8.84 11.69 5.71
N PHE A 24 -9.13 10.41 5.48
CA PHE A 24 -9.41 9.85 4.15
C PHE A 24 -10.89 9.54 3.91
N ASP A 25 -11.79 9.89 4.85
CA ASP A 25 -13.24 9.61 4.77
C ASP A 25 -13.52 8.12 4.47
N PHE A 26 -12.79 7.23 5.16
CA PHE A 26 -12.75 5.80 4.86
C PHE A 26 -14.09 5.13 5.17
N ARG A 27 -14.67 4.50 4.14
CA ARG A 27 -16.00 3.89 4.14
C ARG A 27 -15.90 2.48 3.56
N PRO A 28 -15.36 1.50 4.31
CA PRO A 28 -15.14 0.14 3.83
C PRO A 28 -16.42 -0.46 3.23
N SER A 29 -16.30 -1.01 2.02
CA SER A 29 -17.44 -1.55 1.27
C SER A 29 -17.00 -2.54 0.20
N MET A 30 -17.74 -3.65 0.11
CA MET A 30 -17.56 -4.68 -0.93
C MET A 30 -18.19 -4.28 -2.28
N THR A 31 -18.95 -3.17 -2.35
CA THR A 31 -19.79 -2.83 -3.52
C THR A 31 -19.89 -1.33 -3.83
N ARG A 32 -19.14 -0.46 -3.15
CA ARG A 32 -19.11 0.98 -3.40
C ARG A 32 -17.68 1.47 -3.36
N PHE A 33 -17.18 1.95 -4.49
CA PHE A 33 -15.78 2.32 -4.66
C PHE A 33 -15.64 3.76 -5.19
N PRO A 34 -14.53 4.47 -4.91
CA PRO A 34 -13.48 4.08 -3.96
C PRO A 34 -13.97 4.09 -2.51
N ALA A 35 -13.39 3.23 -1.67
CA ALA A 35 -13.68 3.22 -0.23
C ALA A 35 -12.99 4.35 0.56
N ILE A 36 -12.10 5.14 -0.07
CA ILE A 36 -11.52 6.37 0.48
C ILE A 36 -11.79 7.55 -0.44
N LYS A 37 -11.79 8.76 0.12
CA LYS A 37 -11.49 9.97 -0.63
C LYS A 37 -10.00 9.97 -0.95
N GLU A 38 -9.65 9.57 -2.17
CA GLU A 38 -8.27 9.56 -2.65
C GLU A 38 -7.61 10.95 -2.53
N PRO A 39 -6.35 11.06 -2.05
CA PRO A 39 -5.65 12.34 -1.93
C PRO A 39 -5.30 12.98 -3.28
N ALA A 40 -4.67 14.16 -3.22
CA ALA A 40 -3.98 14.76 -4.36
C ALA A 40 -2.55 15.16 -3.93
N PRO A 41 -1.49 14.77 -4.66
CA PRO A 41 -1.52 13.93 -5.85
C PRO A 41 -1.80 12.45 -5.52
N SER A 42 -2.66 11.79 -6.30
CA SER A 42 -2.85 10.33 -6.29
C SER A 42 -3.06 9.75 -7.69
N VAL A 43 -2.70 8.47 -7.84
CA VAL A 43 -2.90 7.68 -9.06
C VAL A 43 -3.35 6.28 -8.64
N THR A 44 -4.41 5.77 -9.26
CA THR A 44 -4.98 4.46 -8.91
C THR A 44 -5.07 3.57 -10.12
N TRP A 45 -4.51 2.36 -10.03
CA TRP A 45 -4.53 1.33 -11.06
C TRP A 45 -5.47 0.19 -10.66
N SER A 46 -6.02 -0.53 -11.65
CA SER A 46 -6.59 -1.86 -11.42
C SER A 46 -5.45 -2.89 -11.34
N LEU A 47 -5.66 -3.93 -10.54
CA LEU A 47 -4.74 -5.04 -10.35
C LEU A 47 -5.08 -6.24 -11.25
N ALA A 48 -6.08 -6.15 -12.13
CA ALA A 48 -6.50 -7.24 -13.04
C ALA A 48 -5.38 -7.73 -13.98
N ALA A 49 -4.31 -6.94 -14.17
CA ALA A 49 -3.08 -7.37 -14.82
C ALA A 49 -2.34 -8.50 -14.07
N LEU A 50 -2.74 -8.84 -12.84
CA LEU A 50 -2.15 -9.85 -11.98
C LEU A 50 -2.96 -11.16 -11.92
N ASP A 51 -4.20 -11.18 -12.45
CA ASP A 51 -5.06 -12.38 -12.42
C ASP A 51 -4.44 -13.55 -13.19
N ASP A 52 -3.87 -13.26 -14.37
CA ASP A 52 -3.10 -14.19 -15.21
C ASP A 52 -1.58 -14.01 -15.00
N ASP A 53 -1.09 -14.14 -13.76
CA ASP A 53 0.34 -14.04 -13.39
C ASP A 53 0.95 -15.41 -12.97
N PRO A 54 1.24 -16.31 -13.91
CA PRO A 54 1.73 -17.66 -13.61
C PRO A 54 3.15 -17.62 -13.00
N GLY A 55 3.23 -17.90 -11.71
CA GLY A 55 4.48 -17.84 -10.95
C GLY A 55 4.73 -16.51 -10.24
N TYR A 56 3.72 -15.63 -10.16
CA TYR A 56 3.71 -14.39 -9.37
C TYR A 56 4.75 -13.33 -9.78
N GLY A 57 5.28 -13.39 -11.01
CA GLY A 57 6.35 -12.51 -11.46
C GLY A 57 5.97 -11.04 -11.62
N ARG A 58 4.68 -10.73 -11.88
CA ARG A 58 4.17 -9.35 -11.84
C ARG A 58 3.84 -8.90 -10.41
N LEU A 59 3.36 -9.81 -9.56
CA LEU A 59 3.09 -9.54 -8.14
C LEU A 59 4.37 -9.26 -7.34
N ASP A 60 5.44 -10.00 -7.61
CA ASP A 60 6.79 -9.73 -7.09
C ASP A 60 7.27 -8.35 -7.56
N HIS A 61 7.16 -8.04 -8.86
CA HIS A 61 7.54 -6.74 -9.43
C HIS A 61 6.72 -5.57 -8.83
N LEU A 62 5.42 -5.75 -8.61
CA LEU A 62 4.57 -4.77 -7.91
C LEU A 62 5.12 -4.50 -6.50
N THR A 63 5.44 -5.57 -5.79
CA THR A 63 5.92 -5.53 -4.40
C THR A 63 7.27 -4.81 -4.33
N ASP A 64 8.22 -5.16 -5.21
CA ASP A 64 9.53 -4.52 -5.34
C ASP A 64 9.42 -3.01 -5.65
N VAL A 65 8.59 -2.63 -6.64
CA VAL A 65 8.41 -1.22 -7.03
C VAL A 65 7.83 -0.39 -5.89
N VAL A 66 6.78 -0.88 -5.23
CA VAL A 66 6.17 -0.17 -4.09
C VAL A 66 7.13 -0.12 -2.90
N HIS A 67 7.82 -1.21 -2.58
CA HIS A 67 8.78 -1.27 -1.46
C HIS A 67 9.99 -0.35 -1.67
N ALA A 68 10.55 -0.29 -2.89
CA ALA A 68 11.62 0.64 -3.25
C ALA A 68 11.15 2.10 -3.16
N GLY A 69 9.93 2.40 -3.64
CA GLY A 69 9.34 3.73 -3.55
C GLY A 69 9.11 4.18 -2.11
N LEU A 70 8.53 3.32 -1.27
CA LEU A 70 8.33 3.57 0.16
C LEU A 70 9.66 3.79 0.90
N THR A 71 10.70 3.02 0.54
CA THR A 71 12.06 3.18 1.09
C THR A 71 12.65 4.55 0.80
N MET A 72 12.47 5.07 -0.42
CA MET A 72 12.93 6.42 -0.76
C MET A 72 12.04 7.52 -0.13
N ALA A 73 10.72 7.36 -0.13
CA ALA A 73 9.77 8.35 0.38
C ALA A 73 9.84 8.53 1.92
N SER A 74 10.14 7.46 2.68
CA SER A 74 10.31 7.51 4.14
C SER A 74 11.66 8.09 4.59
N ALA A 75 12.62 8.24 3.67
CA ALA A 75 13.99 8.66 3.96
C ALA A 75 14.69 7.81 5.06
N ASN A 76 14.40 6.49 5.10
CA ASN A 76 14.80 5.52 6.13
C ASN A 76 14.10 5.67 7.50
N GLY A 77 13.15 6.60 7.63
CA GLY A 77 12.20 6.64 8.75
C GLY A 77 11.20 5.47 8.69
N PRO A 78 10.47 5.22 9.79
CA PRO A 78 9.39 4.25 9.77
C PRO A 78 8.22 4.71 8.90
N ILE A 79 7.38 3.74 8.52
CA ILE A 79 6.02 3.93 8.02
C ILE A 79 5.08 3.00 8.78
N LEU A 80 3.79 3.33 8.76
CA LEU A 80 2.72 2.48 9.24
C LEU A 80 2.32 1.50 8.13
N ALA A 81 2.02 0.27 8.52
CA ALA A 81 1.34 -0.72 7.68
C ALA A 81 0.10 -1.20 8.43
N LEU A 82 -1.07 -0.94 7.84
CA LEU A 82 -2.37 -1.23 8.43
C LEU A 82 -3.05 -2.33 7.62
N ASP A 83 -3.52 -3.35 8.33
CA ASP A 83 -4.35 -4.43 7.81
C ASP A 83 -5.71 -4.35 8.52
N TRP A 84 -6.80 -4.31 7.77
CA TRP A 84 -8.11 -3.90 8.30
C TRP A 84 -8.74 -4.98 9.18
N GLN A 85 -9.11 -4.61 10.41
CA GLN A 85 -9.49 -5.53 11.51
C GLN A 85 -8.35 -6.41 12.06
N HIS A 86 -7.14 -6.36 11.49
CA HIS A 86 -6.01 -7.23 11.80
C HIS A 86 -4.88 -6.52 12.58
N THR A 87 -3.73 -7.20 12.75
CA THR A 87 -2.56 -6.65 13.40
C THR A 87 -1.89 -5.62 12.49
N CYS A 88 -1.71 -4.40 13.00
CA CYS A 88 -1.03 -3.32 12.30
C CYS A 88 0.44 -3.25 12.77
N TYR A 89 1.31 -2.64 11.97
CA TYR A 89 2.76 -2.61 12.21
C TYR A 89 3.35 -1.21 11.97
N GLU A 90 4.45 -0.91 12.68
CA GLU A 90 5.44 0.07 12.23
C GLU A 90 6.58 -0.66 11.51
N VAL A 91 7.09 -0.05 10.45
CA VAL A 91 7.91 -0.71 9.42
C VAL A 91 9.05 0.21 9.02
N TRP A 92 10.27 -0.30 8.87
CA TRP A 92 11.40 0.41 8.26
C TRP A 92 11.69 -0.22 6.90
N PRO A 93 11.16 0.33 5.78
CA PRO A 93 11.27 -0.31 4.47
C PRO A 93 12.72 -0.60 4.07
N GLY A 94 13.63 0.37 4.25
CA GLY A 94 15.07 0.22 3.99
C GLY A 94 15.83 -0.73 4.94
N ARG A 95 15.14 -1.47 5.82
CA ARG A 95 15.70 -2.58 6.60
C ARG A 95 15.20 -3.96 6.14
N ILE A 96 14.15 -4.03 5.32
CA ILE A 96 13.56 -5.30 4.88
C ILE A 96 14.58 -6.11 4.07
N GLY A 97 14.66 -7.40 4.40
CA GLY A 97 15.57 -8.38 3.82
C GLY A 97 15.51 -9.70 4.61
N PRO A 98 16.08 -10.81 4.09
CA PRO A 98 15.77 -12.17 4.55
C PRO A 98 15.91 -12.41 6.07
N ASP A 99 16.95 -11.87 6.71
CA ASP A 99 17.21 -12.05 8.15
C ASP A 99 16.43 -11.09 9.08
N THR A 100 15.59 -10.22 8.51
CA THR A 100 14.94 -9.10 9.24
C THR A 100 13.41 -9.15 9.22
N VAL A 101 12.83 -9.99 8.34
CA VAL A 101 11.40 -10.31 8.32
C VAL A 101 11.16 -11.69 8.93
N ASP A 102 9.90 -12.10 9.11
CA ASP A 102 9.56 -13.51 9.34
C ASP A 102 9.37 -14.20 7.97
N PRO A 103 9.49 -15.55 7.89
CA PRO A 103 9.30 -16.27 6.64
C PRO A 103 7.81 -16.33 6.24
N PRO A 104 7.49 -16.43 4.93
CA PRO A 104 6.11 -16.49 4.44
C PRO A 104 5.26 -17.56 5.15
N GLY A 105 4.02 -17.21 5.49
CA GLY A 105 3.12 -18.07 6.28
C GLY A 105 3.27 -17.94 7.80
N SER A 106 4.17 -17.07 8.27
CA SER A 106 4.24 -16.68 9.70
C SER A 106 3.18 -15.61 10.04
N PRO A 107 2.80 -15.45 11.33
CA PRO A 107 1.92 -14.36 11.75
C PRO A 107 2.53 -12.96 11.52
N GLY A 108 3.85 -12.88 11.64
CA GLY A 108 4.61 -11.75 11.13
C GLY A 108 4.81 -11.86 9.62
N TRP A 109 4.42 -10.80 8.91
CA TRP A 109 5.03 -10.33 7.68
C TRP A 109 5.19 -11.26 6.46
N PRO A 110 4.20 -11.22 5.56
CA PRO A 110 4.46 -11.16 4.12
C PRO A 110 3.68 -9.99 3.48
N LEU A 111 4.20 -8.77 3.66
CA LEU A 111 3.49 -7.52 3.35
C LEU A 111 3.51 -7.15 1.84
N SER A 112 2.76 -7.88 1.02
CA SER A 112 2.47 -7.38 -0.33
C SER A 112 1.61 -6.11 -0.26
N PRO A 113 1.77 -5.13 -1.18
CA PRO A 113 0.77 -4.08 -1.41
C PRO A 113 -0.52 -4.62 -2.09
N TYR A 114 -0.52 -5.89 -2.50
CA TYR A 114 -1.69 -6.56 -3.06
C TYR A 114 -2.74 -6.87 -1.96
N PRO A 115 -3.99 -6.42 -2.10
CA PRO A 115 -5.04 -6.61 -1.11
C PRO A 115 -5.71 -7.98 -1.26
N ASP A 116 -5.14 -9.02 -0.65
CA ASP A 116 -5.70 -10.37 -0.65
C ASP A 116 -6.85 -10.51 0.37
N GLY A 117 -8.05 -10.05 -0.02
CA GLY A 117 -9.28 -10.15 0.77
C GLY A 117 -9.59 -8.94 1.65
N ASP A 118 -8.58 -8.29 2.25
CA ASP A 118 -8.74 -7.14 3.14
C ASP A 118 -8.04 -5.86 2.63
N TYR A 119 -8.32 -4.72 3.27
CA TYR A 119 -7.69 -3.44 2.92
C TYR A 119 -6.27 -3.37 3.49
N TYR A 120 -5.28 -3.33 2.59
CA TYR A 120 -3.86 -3.17 2.93
C TYR A 120 -3.43 -1.71 2.69
N ILE A 121 -2.96 -1.03 3.73
CA ILE A 121 -2.55 0.38 3.67
C ILE A 121 -1.10 0.54 4.14
N TYR A 122 -0.25 1.08 3.28
CA TYR A 122 1.05 1.64 3.68
C TYR A 122 0.93 3.15 3.83
N LEU A 123 1.49 3.74 4.89
CA LEU A 123 1.21 5.12 5.24
C LEU A 123 2.37 5.77 6.00
N ALA A 124 2.84 6.95 5.56
CA ALA A 124 3.76 7.76 6.37
C ALA A 124 3.13 8.12 7.73
N GLU A 125 3.91 8.27 8.81
CA GLU A 125 3.35 8.65 10.13
C GLU A 125 2.60 10.00 10.11
N ASP A 126 3.06 10.94 9.27
CA ASP A 126 2.39 12.22 9.00
C ASP A 126 1.22 12.12 8.00
N PHE A 127 0.98 10.94 7.43
CA PHE A 127 -0.01 10.59 6.41
C PHE A 127 0.16 11.34 5.07
N ARG A 128 1.36 11.88 4.76
CA ARG A 128 1.59 12.67 3.53
C ARG A 128 1.69 11.84 2.24
N PHE A 129 2.11 10.58 2.35
CA PHE A 129 2.23 9.62 1.25
C PHE A 129 1.80 8.24 1.73
N GLY A 130 1.47 7.36 0.78
CA GLY A 130 1.09 5.99 1.08
C GLY A 130 0.54 5.24 -0.11
N THR A 131 0.10 4.01 0.15
CA THR A 131 -0.70 3.20 -0.77
C THR A 131 -1.97 2.70 -0.08
N PHE A 132 -3.01 2.49 -0.86
CA PHE A 132 -4.28 1.91 -0.40
C PHE A 132 -4.68 0.82 -1.40
N GLY A 133 -4.50 -0.44 -1.00
CA GLY A 133 -4.97 -1.61 -1.72
C GLY A 133 -6.44 -1.87 -1.38
N HIS A 134 -7.29 -1.96 -2.41
CA HIS A 134 -8.71 -2.25 -2.28
C HIS A 134 -9.03 -3.65 -2.84
N PRO A 135 -9.46 -4.62 -2.00
CA PRO A 135 -9.66 -6.01 -2.44
C PRO A 135 -10.84 -6.11 -3.42
N TRP A 136 -12.01 -5.55 -3.07
CA TRP A 136 -13.23 -5.68 -3.89
C TRP A 136 -13.30 -4.79 -5.14
N GLU A 137 -12.55 -3.69 -5.20
CA GLU A 137 -12.34 -2.95 -6.46
C GLU A 137 -11.20 -3.59 -7.30
N HIS A 138 -10.39 -4.44 -6.67
CA HIS A 138 -9.14 -5.00 -7.20
C HIS A 138 -8.24 -3.87 -7.74
N SER A 139 -7.88 -2.96 -6.85
CA SER A 139 -7.14 -1.73 -7.19
C SER A 139 -6.05 -1.38 -6.19
N LEU A 140 -5.05 -0.62 -6.65
CA LEU A 140 -4.01 -0.03 -5.82
C LEU A 140 -3.95 1.48 -6.09
N CYS A 141 -4.35 2.26 -5.11
CA CYS A 141 -4.14 3.71 -5.06
C CYS A 141 -2.75 4.00 -4.47
N VAL A 142 -1.99 4.89 -5.11
CA VAL A 142 -0.71 5.40 -4.61
C VAL A 142 -0.79 6.92 -4.55
N PHE A 143 -0.33 7.52 -3.45
CA PHE A 143 -0.45 8.95 -3.23
C PHE A 143 0.76 9.58 -2.54
N GLY A 144 0.89 10.90 -2.71
CA GLY A 144 2.02 11.69 -2.23
C GLY A 144 3.11 11.85 -3.29
N THR A 145 3.61 13.07 -3.44
CA THR A 145 4.51 13.49 -4.55
C THR A 145 5.80 12.69 -4.60
N GLU A 146 6.38 12.38 -3.44
CA GLU A 146 7.66 11.67 -3.31
C GLU A 146 7.54 10.22 -3.77
N LEU A 147 6.44 9.55 -3.39
CA LEU A 147 6.20 8.15 -3.71
C LEU A 147 5.84 8.00 -5.20
N LEU A 148 4.89 8.79 -5.70
CA LEU A 148 4.49 8.75 -7.12
C LEU A 148 5.66 9.02 -8.07
N ARG A 149 6.53 9.99 -7.76
CA ARG A 149 7.75 10.27 -8.55
C ARG A 149 8.66 9.04 -8.71
N SER A 150 8.62 8.11 -7.76
CA SER A 150 9.43 6.88 -7.79
C SER A 150 8.73 5.67 -8.39
N THR A 151 7.40 5.57 -8.29
CA THR A 151 6.66 4.36 -8.67
C THR A 151 5.82 4.49 -9.95
N GLU A 152 5.32 5.69 -10.28
CA GLU A 152 4.24 5.86 -11.25
C GLU A 152 4.56 5.30 -12.64
N ALA A 153 5.79 5.48 -13.13
CA ALA A 153 6.20 4.96 -14.43
C ALA A 153 6.23 3.42 -14.46
N ALA A 154 6.86 2.78 -13.47
CA ALA A 154 6.95 1.33 -13.39
C ALA A 154 5.57 0.66 -13.13
N LEU A 155 4.72 1.30 -12.32
CA LEU A 155 3.34 0.85 -12.12
C LEU A 155 2.49 1.04 -13.39
N HIS A 156 2.73 2.08 -14.19
CA HIS A 156 2.07 2.26 -15.48
C HIS A 156 2.49 1.20 -16.51
N ASP A 157 3.77 0.87 -16.59
CA ASP A 157 4.27 -0.18 -17.48
C ASP A 157 3.80 -1.59 -17.05
N LEU A 158 3.63 -1.82 -15.75
CA LEU A 158 3.19 -3.10 -15.17
C LEU A 158 1.67 -3.32 -15.21
N LEU A 159 0.88 -2.32 -14.81
CA LEU A 159 -0.56 -2.41 -14.60
C LEU A 159 -1.38 -1.72 -15.71
N GLY A 160 -0.72 -1.02 -16.64
CA GLY A 160 -1.38 -0.27 -17.71
C GLY A 160 -1.98 1.06 -17.25
N ARG A 161 -3.08 1.48 -17.87
CA ARG A 161 -3.68 2.81 -17.63
C ARG A 161 -4.28 2.91 -16.21
N PRO A 162 -4.00 3.98 -15.44
CA PRO A 162 -4.70 4.24 -14.19
C PRO A 162 -6.21 4.39 -14.41
N ILE A 163 -7.03 3.78 -13.54
CA ILE A 163 -8.49 3.98 -13.53
C ILE A 163 -8.90 5.33 -12.94
N ARG A 164 -8.06 5.90 -12.05
CA ARG A 164 -8.24 7.25 -11.49
C ARG A 164 -6.93 8.01 -11.32
N ARG A 165 -7.06 9.34 -11.24
CA ARG A 165 -6.07 10.30 -10.76
C ARG A 165 -6.76 11.34 -9.89
N ASP A 166 -6.19 11.68 -8.74
CA ASP A 166 -6.73 12.67 -7.80
C ASP A 166 -8.22 12.45 -7.44
N GLY A 167 -8.63 11.20 -7.22
CA GLY A 167 -10.02 10.83 -6.94
C GLY A 167 -10.98 10.91 -8.15
N SER A 168 -10.50 11.32 -9.31
CA SER A 168 -11.27 11.51 -10.54
C SER A 168 -11.00 10.39 -11.54
N VAL A 169 -12.04 9.93 -12.25
CA VAL A 169 -11.91 8.91 -13.31
C VAL A 169 -10.96 9.40 -14.41
N SER A 170 -9.96 8.59 -14.74
CA SER A 170 -9.06 8.87 -15.87
C SER A 170 -9.87 8.87 -17.17
N PRO A 171 -9.76 9.91 -18.03
CA PRO A 171 -10.53 9.94 -19.26
C PRO A 171 -10.11 8.82 -20.23
N GLU A 172 -11.09 8.15 -20.81
CA GLU A 172 -10.90 7.34 -22.00
C GLU A 172 -10.50 8.23 -23.20
N ILE A 173 -9.67 7.69 -24.09
CA ILE A 173 -9.18 8.32 -25.33
C ILE A 173 -9.33 7.31 -26.46
#